data_AF-A0A1V4UHH5-F1
#
_entry.id   AF-A0A1V4UHH5-F1
#
_cell.length_a   1.000
_cell.length_b   1.000
_cell.length_c   1.000
_cell.angle_alpha   90.00
_cell.angle_beta   90.00
_cell.angle_gamma   90.00
#
_symmetry.space_group_name_H-M   'P 1'
#
loop_
_entity.id
_entity.type
_entity.pdbx_description
1 polymer ?
#
loop_
_entity_poly.entity_id
_entity_poly.type
_entity_poly.pdbx_seq_one_letter_code
_entity_poly.pdbx_strand_id
1 'polypeptide(L)'
;MMDNRTFLIVGLVISLLVGCIAVFMASSDPDGLESTALVVQGDKTLTGAAHEDAEIHEVTEGRFSYESPMPDYALGEEMGSAGGLVAILAGTILAFLAVLGLVYVMKAPGKSV
;
A
#
# COMPACT_ATOMS: atom_id res chain seq x y z
N MET A 1 -2.43 -9.61 -33.87
CA MET A 1 -1.71 -8.51 -33.21
C MET A 1 -2.77 -7.64 -32.56
N MET A 2 -2.81 -7.54 -31.24
CA MET A 2 -3.83 -6.73 -30.56
C MET A 2 -3.48 -5.25 -30.74
N ASP A 3 -4.48 -4.42 -31.04
CA ASP A 3 -4.24 -2.99 -31.20
C ASP A 3 -3.95 -2.33 -29.84
N ASN A 4 -3.17 -1.25 -29.88
CA ASN A 4 -2.71 -0.57 -28.67
C ASN A 4 -3.87 -0.01 -27.82
N ARG A 5 -5.00 0.39 -28.43
CA ARG A 5 -6.16 0.88 -27.66
C ARG A 5 -6.81 -0.26 -26.90
N THR A 6 -7.02 -1.40 -27.55
CA THR A 6 -7.56 -2.59 -26.90
C THR A 6 -6.63 -3.08 -25.80
N PHE A 7 -5.30 -3.08 -26.01
CA PHE A 7 -4.35 -3.44 -24.95
C PHE A 7 -4.46 -2.51 -23.73
N LEU A 8 -4.53 -1.19 -23.94
CA LEU A 8 -4.65 -0.22 -22.85
C LEU A 8 -6.00 -0.34 -22.12
N ILE A 9 -7.09 -0.52 -22.85
CA ILE A 9 -8.43 -0.68 -22.26
C ILE A 9 -8.49 -1.96 -21.44
N VAL A 10 -8.01 -3.08 -21.98
CA VAL A 10 -7.96 -4.37 -21.26
C VAL A 10 -7.08 -4.25 -20.01
N GLY A 11 -5.90 -3.66 -20.12
CA GLY A 11 -5.01 -3.43 -18.98
C GLY A 11 -5.66 -2.57 -17.89
N LEU A 12 -6.33 -1.48 -18.26
CA LEU A 12 -7.04 -0.60 -17.33
C LEU A 12 -8.17 -1.35 -16.62
N VAL A 13 -9.01 -2.07 -17.37
CA VAL A 13 -10.12 -2.85 -16.81
C VAL A 13 -9.60 -3.90 -15.82
N ILE A 14 -8.53 -4.62 -16.17
CA ILE A 14 -7.89 -5.60 -15.29
C ILE A 14 -7.34 -4.91 -14.02
N SER A 15 -6.66 -3.77 -14.15
CA SER A 15 -6.11 -3.07 -12.99
C SER A 15 -7.18 -2.56 -12.02
N LEU A 16 -8.32 -2.07 -12.53
CA LEU A 16 -9.44 -1.64 -11.71
C LEU A 16 -10.11 -2.83 -11.02
N LEU A 17 -10.29 -3.95 -11.74
CA LEU A 17 -10.79 -5.19 -11.17
C LEU A 17 -9.90 -5.70 -10.04
N VAL A 18 -8.59 -5.78 -10.27
CA VAL A 18 -7.61 -6.21 -9.25
C VAL A 18 -7.62 -5.26 -8.07
N GLY A 19 -7.60 -3.95 -8.29
CA GLY A 19 -7.65 -2.95 -7.22
C GLY A 19 -8.90 -3.06 -6.35
N CYS A 20 -10.08 -3.27 -6.96
CA CYS A 20 -11.33 -3.47 -6.21
C CYS A 20 -11.35 -4.81 -5.46
N ILE A 21 -10.94 -5.91 -6.11
CA ILE A 21 -10.95 -7.25 -5.50
C ILE A 21 -9.92 -7.35 -4.38
N ALA A 22 -8.75 -6.71 -4.53
CA ALA A 22 -7.67 -6.76 -3.56
C ALA A 22 -8.07 -6.19 -2.19
N VAL A 23 -8.95 -5.17 -2.13
CA VAL A 23 -9.42 -4.61 -0.84
C VAL A 23 -10.29 -5.61 -0.08
N PHE A 24 -11.12 -6.39 -0.79
CA PHE A 24 -11.96 -7.42 -0.15
C PHE A 24 -11.23 -8.74 0.10
N MET A 25 -10.15 -9.00 -0.65
CA MET A 25 -9.23 -10.12 -0.40
C MET A 25 -8.14 -9.78 0.62
N ALA A 26 -7.95 -8.50 0.95
CA ALA A 26 -7.19 -8.10 2.11
C ALA A 26 -7.93 -8.60 3.35
N SER A 27 -7.23 -9.37 4.17
CA SER A 27 -7.76 -9.97 5.40
C SER A 27 -8.35 -8.88 6.29
N SER A 28 -9.58 -9.10 6.77
CA SER A 28 -10.34 -8.10 7.51
C SER A 28 -9.91 -7.94 8.98
N ASP A 29 -9.16 -8.90 9.53
CA ASP A 29 -8.52 -8.83 10.85
C ASP A 29 -7.84 -10.19 11.14
N PRO A 30 -6.53 -10.28 11.43
CA PRO A 30 -5.51 -9.25 11.25
C PRO A 30 -5.21 -9.04 9.76
N ASP A 31 -4.71 -7.86 9.39
CA ASP A 31 -4.35 -7.56 8.00
C ASP A 31 -3.15 -8.40 7.50
N GLY A 32 -2.73 -8.27 6.24
CA GLY A 32 -1.62 -9.08 5.71
C GLY A 32 -0.26 -8.86 6.40
N LEU A 33 0.02 -7.64 6.83
CA LEU A 33 1.27 -7.28 7.53
C LEU A 33 1.21 -7.72 8.99
N GLU A 34 0.10 -7.45 9.65
CA GLU A 34 -0.20 -7.85 11.01
C GLU A 34 -0.23 -9.38 11.15
N SER A 35 -0.87 -10.08 10.21
CA SER A 35 -0.83 -11.54 10.14
C SER A 35 0.59 -12.08 10.00
N THR A 36 1.46 -11.39 9.25
CA THR A 36 2.87 -11.80 9.11
C THR A 36 3.63 -11.61 10.42
N ALA A 37 3.41 -10.48 11.09
CA ALA A 37 4.00 -10.19 12.38
C ALA A 37 3.54 -11.20 13.46
N LEU A 38 2.25 -11.52 13.53
CA LEU A 38 1.71 -12.52 14.46
C LEU A 38 2.22 -13.94 14.18
N VAL A 39 2.44 -14.30 12.91
CA VAL A 39 3.07 -15.59 12.56
C VAL A 39 4.52 -15.67 13.06
N VAL A 40 5.27 -14.57 12.95
CA VAL A 40 6.66 -14.51 13.43
C VAL A 40 6.73 -14.54 14.97
N GLN A 41 5.75 -13.94 15.64
CA GLN A 41 5.65 -13.93 17.10
C GLN A 41 5.15 -15.27 17.67
N GLY A 42 4.54 -16.11 16.83
CA GLY A 42 4.01 -17.42 17.24
C GLY A 42 2.55 -17.38 17.69
N ASP A 43 1.91 -16.22 17.64
CA ASP A 43 0.51 -15.99 18.04
C ASP A 43 -0.49 -16.32 16.93
N LYS A 44 0.01 -16.70 15.74
CA LYS A 44 -0.81 -17.15 14.61
C LYS A 44 -0.06 -18.21 13.79
N THR A 45 -0.79 -19.12 13.15
CA THR A 45 -0.22 -20.04 12.15
C THR A 45 -0.41 -19.48 10.74
N LEU A 46 0.39 -19.91 9.76
CA LEU A 46 0.38 -19.37 8.38
C LEU A 46 -1.01 -19.28 7.73
N THR A 47 -1.94 -20.16 8.11
CA THR A 47 -3.30 -20.20 7.55
C THR A 47 -4.40 -20.22 8.63
N GLY A 48 -4.05 -20.14 9.90
CA GLY A 48 -5.01 -20.16 11.01
C GLY A 48 -5.48 -18.76 11.39
N ALA A 49 -6.51 -18.66 12.24
CA ALA A 49 -6.88 -17.40 12.86
C ALA A 49 -5.81 -16.99 13.90
N ALA A 50 -5.72 -15.68 14.18
CA ALA A 50 -4.99 -15.20 15.34
C ALA A 50 -5.71 -15.63 16.62
N HIS A 51 -4.99 -15.76 17.73
CA HIS A 51 -5.60 -15.89 19.05
C HIS A 51 -6.44 -14.64 19.39
N GLU A 52 -7.51 -14.79 20.18
CA GLU A 52 -8.40 -13.67 20.53
C GLU A 52 -7.68 -12.54 21.29
N ASP A 53 -6.60 -12.88 22.01
CA ASP A 53 -5.78 -11.95 22.78
C ASP A 53 -4.42 -11.65 22.08
N ALA A 54 -4.32 -11.90 20.77
CA ALA A 54 -3.08 -11.70 20.02
C ALA A 54 -2.82 -10.19 19.82
N GLU A 55 -1.72 -9.70 20.41
CA GLU A 55 -1.26 -8.32 20.24
C GLU A 55 0.12 -8.31 19.56
N ILE A 56 0.30 -7.39 18.62
CA ILE A 56 1.60 -7.17 17.97
C ILE A 56 2.57 -6.59 19.00
N HIS A 57 3.51 -7.42 19.45
CA HIS A 57 4.60 -6.96 20.30
C HIS A 57 5.78 -6.53 19.42
N GLU A 58 6.02 -5.21 19.32
CA GLU A 58 7.24 -4.71 18.71
C GLU A 58 8.45 -5.06 19.58
N VAL A 59 9.20 -6.09 19.19
CA VAL A 59 10.46 -6.47 19.84
C VAL A 59 11.56 -5.48 19.44
N THR A 60 11.55 -4.31 20.10
CA THR A 60 12.44 -3.17 19.80
C THR A 60 13.75 -3.20 20.61
N GLU A 61 13.86 -4.03 21.65
CA GLU A 61 15.07 -4.09 22.47
C GLU A 61 16.30 -4.60 21.68
N GLY A 62 17.28 -3.72 21.50
CA GLY A 62 18.58 -4.03 20.89
C GLY A 62 18.57 -4.13 19.36
N ARG A 63 17.48 -3.78 18.69
CA ARG A 63 17.38 -3.78 17.21
C ARG A 63 17.20 -2.35 16.68
N PHE A 64 17.63 -2.12 15.45
CA PHE A 64 17.34 -0.87 14.76
C PHE A 64 15.82 -0.79 14.53
N SER A 65 15.15 0.08 15.27
CA SER A 65 13.79 0.51 14.96
C SER A 65 13.84 1.75 14.07
N TYR A 66 13.02 1.75 13.03
CA TYR A 66 12.76 2.93 12.21
C TYR A 66 11.24 3.10 12.19
N GLU A 67 10.78 4.15 12.85
CA GLU A 67 9.38 4.49 12.87
C GLU A 67 9.01 5.09 11.50
N SER A 68 7.93 4.57 10.88
CA SER A 68 7.43 5.14 9.64
C SER A 68 7.14 6.63 9.86
N PRO A 69 7.54 7.53 8.94
CA PRO A 69 7.15 8.93 9.02
C PRO A 69 5.62 9.15 9.08
N MET A 70 4.84 8.14 8.68
CA MET A 70 3.38 8.12 8.75
C MET A 70 2.89 6.68 9.02
N PRO A 71 2.79 6.25 10.29
CA PRO A 71 2.23 4.95 10.68
C PRO A 71 0.75 4.90 10.30
N ASP A 72 0.26 3.80 9.73
CA ASP A 72 -1.15 3.59 9.35
C ASP A 72 -1.82 4.71 8.55
N TYR A 73 -1.03 5.46 7.78
CA TYR A 73 -1.48 6.66 7.07
C TYR A 73 -2.08 7.75 7.99
N ALA A 74 -1.78 7.72 9.29
CA ALA A 74 -2.31 8.65 10.27
C ALA A 74 -1.67 10.05 10.10
N LEU A 75 -2.53 11.05 9.87
CA LEU A 75 -2.15 12.47 9.83
C LEU A 75 -2.37 13.12 11.21
N GLY A 76 -1.74 12.55 12.24
CA GLY A 76 -1.89 12.93 13.64
C GLY A 76 -3.11 12.29 14.31
N GLU A 77 -3.02 12.12 15.64
CA GLU A 77 -4.04 11.43 16.45
C GLU A 77 -5.42 12.12 16.40
N GLU A 78 -5.45 13.45 16.21
CA GLU A 78 -6.69 14.24 16.22
C GLU A 78 -7.58 14.05 14.97
N MET A 79 -6.98 13.63 13.85
CA MET A 79 -7.68 13.49 12.56
C MET A 79 -8.36 12.13 12.38
N GLY A 80 -8.01 11.14 13.20
CA GLY A 80 -8.57 9.78 13.17
C GLY A 80 -8.62 9.17 11.76
N SER A 81 -9.70 8.44 11.46
CA SER A 81 -9.92 7.77 10.16
C SER A 81 -10.00 8.73 8.98
N ALA A 82 -10.39 9.99 9.19
CA ALA A 82 -10.40 11.01 8.15
C ALA A 82 -8.98 11.39 7.70
N GLY A 83 -8.00 11.37 8.62
CA GLY A 83 -6.59 11.57 8.32
C GLY A 83 -6.06 10.50 7.37
N GLY A 84 -6.34 9.22 7.66
CA GLY A 84 -5.98 8.10 6.79
C GLY A 84 -6.51 8.25 5.36
N LEU A 85 -7.79 8.60 5.21
CA LEU A 85 -8.40 8.82 3.89
C LEU A 85 -7.72 9.97 3.13
N VAL A 86 -7.44 11.09 3.80
CA VAL A 86 -6.78 12.25 3.20
C VAL A 86 -5.35 11.90 2.78
N ALA A 87 -4.60 11.17 3.61
CA ALA A 87 -3.25 10.70 3.29
C ALA A 87 -3.23 9.80 2.04
N ILE A 88 -4.16 8.85 1.95
CA ILE A 88 -4.29 7.96 0.78
C ILE A 88 -4.58 8.76 -0.49
N LEU A 89 -5.55 9.70 -0.44
CA LEU A 89 -5.91 10.52 -1.59
C LEU A 89 -4.75 11.43 -2.02
N ALA A 90 -4.11 12.12 -1.08
CA ALA A 90 -2.98 13.00 -1.35
C ALA A 90 -1.78 12.24 -1.91
N GLY A 91 -1.43 11.10 -1.30
CA GLY A 91 -0.34 10.23 -1.74
C GLY A 91 -0.57 9.69 -3.15
N THR A 92 -1.80 9.29 -3.47
CA THR A 92 -2.17 8.80 -4.81
C THR A 92 -2.01 9.89 -5.87
N ILE A 93 -2.48 11.12 -5.60
CA ILE A 93 -2.33 12.26 -6.50
C ILE A 93 -0.85 12.59 -6.70
N LEU A 94 -0.07 12.61 -5.63
CA LEU A 94 1.35 12.93 -5.67
C LEU A 94 2.13 11.88 -6.49
N ALA A 95 1.87 10.60 -6.27
CA ALA A 95 2.46 9.51 -7.04
C ALA A 95 2.10 9.62 -8.53
N PHE A 96 0.84 9.91 -8.86
CA PHE A 96 0.41 10.13 -10.23
C PHE A 96 1.14 11.30 -10.89
N LEU A 97 1.26 12.43 -10.20
CA LEU A 97 2.00 13.61 -10.68
C LEU A 97 3.49 13.31 -10.84
N ALA A 98 4.10 12.53 -9.95
CA ALA A 98 5.50 12.12 -10.06
C ALA A 98 5.75 11.30 -11.33
N VAL A 99 4.87 10.33 -11.62
CA VAL A 99 4.96 9.52 -12.85
C VAL A 99 4.75 10.39 -14.09
N LEU A 100 3.73 11.27 -14.09
CA LEU A 100 3.53 12.21 -15.20
C LEU A 100 4.73 13.13 -15.41
N GLY A 101 5.31 13.65 -14.33
CA GLY A 101 6.52 14.48 -14.37
C GLY A 101 7.71 13.72 -14.94
N LEU A 102 7.94 12.48 -14.51
CA LEU A 102 9.00 11.62 -15.04
C LEU A 102 8.81 11.37 -16.54
N VAL A 103 7.60 11.00 -16.97
CA VAL A 103 7.29 10.77 -18.39
C VAL A 103 7.47 12.05 -19.20
N TYR A 104 7.06 13.20 -18.67
CA TYR A 104 7.24 14.49 -19.33
C TYR A 104 8.72 14.83 -19.53
N VAL A 105 9.56 14.61 -18.50
CA VAL A 105 11.02 14.81 -18.60
C VAL A 105 11.65 13.84 -19.61
N MET A 106 11.24 12.57 -19.61
CA MET A 106 11.73 11.58 -20.58
C MET A 106 11.28 11.87 -22.02
N LYS A 107 10.11 12.49 -22.20
CA LYS A 107 9.58 12.91 -23.50
C LYS A 107 10.19 14.21 -24.00
N ALA A 108 10.79 15.02 -23.12
CA ALA A 108 11.47 16.24 -23.54
C ALA A 108 12.48 15.87 -24.64
N PRO A 109 12.43 16.51 -25.83
CA PRO A 109 13.34 16.18 -26.91
C PRO A 109 14.74 16.31 -26.35
N GLY A 110 15.51 15.21 -26.42
CA GLY A 110 16.86 15.17 -25.89
C GLY A 110 17.59 16.42 -26.34
N LYS A 111 18.10 17.21 -25.38
CA LYS A 111 19.12 18.20 -25.71
C LYS A 111 20.27 17.39 -26.28
N SER A 112 20.36 17.36 -27.61
CA SER A 112 21.54 16.91 -28.34
C SER A 112 22.71 17.70 -27.77
N VAL A 113 23.57 17.01 -27.01
CA VAL A 113 24.93 17.47 -26.73
C VAL A 113 25.81 16.92 -27.85
#